data_AF-A0A954T4V1-F1
#
_entry.id   AF-A0A954T4V1-F1
#
_cell.length_a   1.000
_cell.length_b   1.000
_cell.length_c   1.000
_cell.angle_alpha   90.00
_cell.angle_beta   90.00
_cell.angle_gamma   90.00
#
_symmetry.space_group_name_H-M   'P 1'
#
loop_
_entity.id
_entity.type
_entity.pdbx_description
1 polymer ?
#
loop_
_entity_poly.entity_id
_entity_poly.type
_entity_poly.pdbx_seq_one_letter_code
_entity_poly.pdbx_strand_id
1 'polypeptide(L)'
;MRAGFTLIELLVVVAIIAILVSLLLPAVQQAREAARTTSCRNNLKQLGLALHNYHDAHSVFPAGYYSWGTSDGSGPASASIDPDTWDAAPGWGWTSMLLPFMDQAPLYNRMNMRGACFAAENLGLIQTRIPGLLCPSASGPEAAFTVRDAAGDPLSIGGNQVVLGRSSYVASHGQESCWGE
;
A
#
# COMPACT_ATOMS: atom_id res chain seq x y z
N MET A 1 28.42 47.96 -36.43
CA MET A 1 27.93 46.98 -37.43
C MET A 1 27.42 45.78 -36.67
N ARG A 2 26.11 45.49 -36.69
CA ARG A 2 25.56 44.26 -36.10
C ARG A 2 25.83 43.12 -37.09
N ALA A 3 26.63 42.14 -36.72
CA ALA A 3 26.78 40.92 -37.50
C ALA A 3 25.40 40.21 -37.52
N GLY A 4 24.76 40.19 -38.68
CA GLY A 4 23.50 39.48 -38.87
C GLY A 4 23.78 37.99 -38.88
N PHE A 5 23.16 37.26 -37.96
CA PHE A 5 23.23 35.82 -37.90
C PHE A 5 22.61 35.23 -39.18
N THR A 6 23.31 34.33 -39.86
CA THR A 6 22.77 33.72 -41.08
C THR A 6 21.71 32.67 -40.73
N LEU A 7 20.67 32.55 -41.56
CA LEU A 7 19.61 31.54 -41.40
C LEU A 7 20.17 30.12 -41.27
N ILE A 8 21.32 29.86 -41.92
CA ILE A 8 22.01 28.57 -41.92
C ILE A 8 22.66 28.30 -40.56
N GLU A 9 23.34 29.28 -39.96
CA GLU A 9 23.95 29.12 -38.62
C GLU A 9 22.88 28.80 -37.56
N LEU A 10 21.71 29.43 -37.66
CA LEU A 10 20.58 29.14 -36.76
C LEU A 10 20.08 27.71 -36.95
N LEU A 11 19.93 27.28 -38.21
CA LEU A 11 19.42 25.97 -38.56
C LEU A 11 20.33 24.84 -38.07
N VAL A 12 21.65 25.01 -38.19
CA VAL A 12 22.62 24.01 -37.70
C VAL A 12 22.56 23.89 -36.18
N VAL A 13 22.45 25.01 -35.46
CA VAL A 13 22.39 24.99 -33.99
C VAL A 13 21.14 24.27 -33.50
N VAL A 14 19.97 24.56 -34.07
CA VAL A 14 18.73 23.87 -33.68
C VAL A 14 18.76 22.38 -34.06
N ALA A 15 19.39 22.01 -35.19
CA ALA A 15 19.55 20.61 -35.59
C ALA A 15 20.40 19.82 -34.57
N ILE A 16 21.50 20.40 -34.10
CA ILE A 16 22.35 19.77 -33.08
C ILE A 16 21.59 19.63 -31.75
N ILE A 17 20.88 20.67 -31.29
CA ILE A 17 20.08 20.62 -30.06
C ILE A 17 18.99 19.53 -30.16
N ALA A 18 18.30 19.43 -31.30
CA ALA A 18 17.25 18.43 -31.51
C ALA A 18 17.80 16.99 -31.40
N ILE A 19 18.99 16.72 -31.94
CA ILE A 19 19.67 15.42 -31.84
C ILE A 19 20.10 15.14 -30.40
N LEU A 20 20.67 16.14 -29.71
CA LEU A 20 21.07 15.97 -28.31
C LEU A 20 19.86 15.66 -27.41
N VAL A 21 18.75 16.39 -27.57
CA VAL A 21 17.53 16.17 -26.78
C VAL A 21 16.88 14.82 -27.09
N SER A 22 16.86 14.40 -28.36
CA SER A 22 16.27 13.10 -28.75
C SER A 22 17.05 11.92 -28.15
N LEU A 23 18.37 12.05 -27.96
CA LEU A 23 19.20 11.06 -27.28
C LEU A 23 19.06 11.12 -25.75
N LEU A 24 18.84 12.31 -25.18
CA LEU A 24 18.72 12.51 -23.73
C LEU A 24 17.37 12.05 -23.17
N LEU A 25 16.27 12.23 -23.90
CA LEU A 25 14.93 11.91 -23.37
C LEU A 25 14.76 10.41 -23.01
N PRO A 26 15.12 9.43 -23.87
CA PRO A 26 15.05 8.02 -23.51
C PRO A 26 15.94 7.66 -22.32
N ALA A 27 17.15 8.25 -22.26
CA ALA A 27 18.09 8.01 -21.17
C ALA A 27 17.57 8.52 -19.82
N VAL A 28 16.96 9.72 -19.79
CA VAL A 28 16.37 10.28 -18.57
C VAL A 28 15.22 9.43 -18.06
N GLN A 29 14.38 8.87 -18.94
CA GLN A 29 13.27 8.01 -18.52
C GLN A 29 13.77 6.68 -17.94
N GLN A 30 14.79 6.07 -18.56
CA GLN A 30 15.43 4.86 -18.03
C GLN A 30 16.04 5.12 -16.64
N ALA A 31 16.72 6.26 -16.47
CA ALA A 31 17.29 6.64 -15.17
C ALA A 31 16.21 6.87 -14.11
N ARG A 32 15.10 7.53 -14.47
CA ARG A 32 13.97 7.74 -13.55
C ARG A 32 13.34 6.42 -13.11
N GLU A 33 13.12 5.50 -14.04
CA GLU A 33 12.52 4.21 -13.70
C GLU A 33 13.45 3.33 -12.88
N ALA A 34 14.76 3.34 -13.17
CA ALA A 34 15.76 2.68 -12.34
C ALA A 34 15.77 3.22 -10.90
N ALA A 35 15.60 4.54 -10.71
CA ALA A 35 15.48 5.15 -9.39
C ALA A 35 14.18 4.75 -8.67
N ARG A 36 13.04 4.69 -9.37
CA ARG A 36 11.75 4.23 -8.82
C ARG A 36 11.82 2.75 -8.41
N THR A 37 12.39 1.91 -9.25
CA THR A 37 12.59 0.48 -8.95
C THR A 37 13.51 0.28 -7.75
N THR A 38 14.60 1.06 -7.67
CA THR A 38 15.50 1.03 -6.51
C THR A 38 14.78 1.42 -5.23
N SER A 39 13.92 2.45 -5.30
CA SER A 39 13.08 2.87 -4.17
C SER A 39 12.12 1.76 -3.72
N CYS A 40 11.46 1.07 -4.66
CA CYS A 40 10.60 -0.06 -4.32
C CYS A 40 11.36 -1.21 -3.63
N ARG A 41 12.59 -1.50 -4.08
CA ARG A 41 13.45 -2.52 -3.46
C ARG A 41 13.87 -2.11 -2.05
N ASN A 42 14.15 -0.82 -1.83
CA ASN A 42 14.50 -0.31 -0.51
C ASN A 42 13.31 -0.37 0.45
N ASN A 43 12.11 -0.02 0.01
CA ASN A 43 10.87 -0.19 0.79
C ASN A 43 10.67 -1.67 1.19
N LEU A 44 10.88 -2.61 0.26
CA LEU A 44 10.80 -4.05 0.57
C LEU A 44 11.85 -4.50 1.60
N LYS A 45 13.08 -3.98 1.52
CA LYS A 45 14.11 -4.24 2.53
C LYS A 45 13.73 -3.67 3.90
N GLN A 46 13.15 -2.47 3.94
CA GLN A 46 12.63 -1.86 5.17
C GLN A 46 11.49 -2.70 5.77
N LEU A 47 10.59 -3.24 4.94
CA LEU A 47 9.56 -4.18 5.37
C LEU A 47 10.16 -5.47 5.94
N GLY A 48 11.18 -6.03 5.30
CA GLY A 48 11.91 -7.20 5.81
C GLY A 48 12.56 -6.93 7.17
N LEU A 49 13.20 -5.76 7.34
CA LEU A 49 13.75 -5.34 8.63
C LEU A 49 12.65 -5.17 9.69
N ALA A 50 11.52 -4.56 9.33
CA ALA A 50 10.38 -4.40 10.22
C ALA A 50 9.81 -5.76 10.67
N LEU A 51 9.74 -6.74 9.76
CA LEU A 51 9.32 -8.11 10.07
C LEU A 51 10.26 -8.79 11.07
N HIS A 52 11.58 -8.66 10.88
CA HIS A 52 12.55 -9.21 11.82
C HIS A 52 12.49 -8.50 13.17
N ASN A 53 12.38 -7.17 13.20
CA ASN A 53 12.24 -6.42 14.45
C ASN A 53 10.94 -6.80 15.20
N TYR A 54 9.84 -7.02 14.49
CA TYR A 54 8.61 -7.52 15.07
C TYR A 54 8.83 -8.92 15.67
N HIS A 55 9.47 -9.81 14.94
CA HIS A 55 9.81 -11.14 15.43
C HIS A 55 10.70 -11.09 16.66
N ASP A 56 11.70 -10.22 16.71
CA ASP A 56 12.59 -10.07 17.88
C ASP A 56 11.83 -9.56 19.11
N ALA A 57 10.84 -8.68 18.92
CA ALA A 57 10.03 -8.14 20.00
C ALA A 57 8.92 -9.11 20.49
N HIS A 58 8.34 -9.89 19.58
CA HIS A 58 7.14 -10.70 19.85
C HIS A 58 7.39 -12.23 19.80
N SER A 59 8.60 -12.65 19.41
CA SER A 59 8.99 -14.07 19.19
C SER A 59 8.11 -14.82 18.17
N VAL A 60 7.44 -14.08 17.28
CA VAL A 60 6.56 -14.62 16.23
C VAL A 60 6.48 -13.60 15.09
N PHE A 61 6.29 -14.06 13.85
CA PHE A 61 5.97 -13.16 12.74
C PHE A 61 4.54 -12.64 12.84
N PRO A 62 4.23 -11.45 12.28
CA PRO A 62 2.86 -10.94 12.30
C PRO A 62 1.93 -11.86 11.53
N ALA A 63 0.70 -12.02 12.03
CA ALA A 63 -0.32 -12.76 11.30
C ALA A 63 -0.67 -12.00 10.00
N GLY A 64 -0.94 -12.74 8.91
CA GLY A 64 -1.39 -12.16 7.64
C GLY A 64 -2.67 -11.33 7.82
N TYR A 65 -3.56 -11.86 8.66
CA TYR A 65 -4.82 -11.27 9.06
C TYR A 65 -5.10 -11.65 10.52
N TYR A 66 -5.52 -10.68 11.32
CA TYR A 66 -5.82 -10.85 12.74
C TYR A 66 -7.32 -10.63 12.98
N SER A 67 -8.03 -11.74 13.13
CA SER A 67 -9.44 -11.84 13.48
C SER A 67 -9.63 -12.67 14.74
N TRP A 68 -10.81 -12.59 15.38
CA TRP A 68 -11.17 -13.60 16.37
C TRP A 68 -11.34 -14.96 15.69
N GLY A 69 -10.77 -16.01 16.30
CA GLY A 69 -10.95 -17.37 15.83
C GLY A 69 -12.41 -17.80 15.98
N THR A 70 -13.09 -17.99 14.87
CA THR A 70 -14.41 -18.62 14.78
C THR A 70 -14.22 -20.03 14.20
N SER A 71 -14.82 -21.05 14.81
CA SER A 71 -14.68 -22.45 14.35
C SER A 71 -15.90 -22.97 13.61
N ASP A 72 -17.03 -22.27 13.71
CA ASP A 72 -18.35 -22.68 13.24
C ASP A 72 -19.23 -21.46 12.86
N GLY A 73 -18.61 -20.30 12.60
CA GLY A 73 -19.31 -19.03 12.45
C GLY A 73 -19.88 -18.48 13.77
N SER A 74 -19.62 -19.14 14.91
CA SER A 74 -19.91 -18.62 16.24
C SER A 74 -18.66 -18.01 16.86
N GLY A 75 -18.86 -16.95 17.63
CA GLY A 75 -17.84 -16.27 18.41
C GLY A 75 -18.53 -15.46 19.51
N PRO A 76 -17.79 -14.75 20.35
CA PRO A 76 -18.38 -13.98 21.43
C PRO A 76 -19.41 -12.99 20.86
N ALA A 77 -20.56 -12.82 21.51
CA ALA A 77 -21.65 -11.96 21.03
C ALA A 77 -21.24 -10.48 20.79
N SER A 78 -20.07 -10.08 21.32
CA SER A 78 -19.44 -8.78 21.09
C SER A 78 -18.64 -8.69 19.79
N ALA A 79 -18.36 -9.81 19.11
CA ALA A 79 -17.72 -9.83 17.81
C ALA A 79 -18.82 -9.75 16.73
N SER A 80 -18.77 -8.70 15.91
CA SER A 80 -19.50 -8.67 14.64
C SER A 80 -18.89 -9.72 13.72
N ILE A 81 -19.55 -10.87 13.59
CA ILE A 81 -19.12 -11.97 12.74
C ILE A 81 -19.91 -11.92 11.45
N ASP A 82 -19.21 -11.94 10.33
CA ASP A 82 -19.79 -12.11 9.02
C ASP A 82 -20.18 -13.59 8.82
N PRO A 83 -21.46 -13.91 8.55
CA PRO A 83 -21.93 -15.29 8.50
C PRO A 83 -21.41 -16.08 7.29
N ASP A 84 -20.96 -15.40 6.23
CA ASP A 84 -20.54 -16.02 4.97
C ASP A 84 -19.02 -16.25 4.93
N THR A 85 -18.24 -15.28 5.43
CA THR A 85 -16.77 -15.34 5.46
C THR A 85 -16.20 -15.84 6.78
N TRP A 86 -17.05 -15.92 7.82
CA TRP A 86 -16.69 -16.15 9.21
C TRP A 86 -15.67 -15.14 9.76
N ASP A 87 -15.51 -14.02 9.05
CA ASP A 87 -14.64 -12.93 9.45
C ASP A 87 -15.19 -12.28 10.71
N ALA A 88 -14.31 -12.03 11.66
CA ALA A 88 -14.63 -11.44 12.94
C ALA A 88 -13.66 -10.30 13.22
N ALA A 89 -14.20 -9.20 13.77
CA ALA A 89 -13.37 -8.15 14.35
C ALA A 89 -12.27 -8.79 15.24
N PRO A 90 -11.05 -8.23 15.29
CA PRO A 90 -10.74 -6.85 14.94
C PRO A 90 -10.32 -6.61 13.48
N GLY A 91 -10.04 -7.65 12.69
CA GLY A 91 -9.87 -7.58 11.24
C GLY A 91 -8.64 -6.80 10.75
N TRP A 92 -7.51 -6.92 11.45
CA TRP A 92 -6.29 -6.17 11.11
C TRP A 92 -5.36 -6.94 10.18
N GLY A 93 -4.90 -6.32 9.10
CA GLY A 93 -3.87 -6.90 8.23
C GLY A 93 -2.47 -6.81 8.84
N TRP A 94 -1.55 -7.67 8.39
CA TRP A 94 -0.15 -7.75 8.81
C TRP A 94 0.59 -6.40 8.86
N THR A 95 0.32 -5.49 7.92
CA THR A 95 0.94 -4.17 7.86
C THR A 95 0.65 -3.32 9.10
N SER A 96 -0.53 -3.48 9.70
CA SER A 96 -0.96 -2.74 10.89
C SER A 96 -0.08 -3.06 12.09
N MET A 97 0.35 -4.32 12.22
CA MET A 97 1.27 -4.78 13.27
C MET A 97 2.70 -4.28 13.07
N LEU A 98 3.10 -4.01 11.83
CA LEU A 98 4.44 -3.53 11.49
C LEU A 98 4.60 -2.02 11.59
N LEU A 99 3.51 -1.25 11.71
CA LEU A 99 3.56 0.22 11.76
C LEU A 99 4.59 0.78 12.77
N PRO A 100 4.68 0.28 14.02
CA PRO A 100 5.68 0.77 14.97
C PRO A 100 7.13 0.56 14.51
N PHE A 101 7.38 -0.50 13.73
CA PHE A 101 8.68 -0.89 13.22
C PHE A 101 9.01 -0.25 11.84
N MET A 102 8.11 0.58 11.32
CA MET A 102 8.24 1.31 10.06
C MET A 102 8.19 2.83 10.24
N ASP A 103 8.59 3.33 11.42
CA ASP A 103 8.50 4.74 11.81
C ASP A 103 7.06 5.30 11.78
N GLN A 104 6.04 4.44 11.91
CA GLN A 104 4.62 4.82 11.98
C GLN A 104 4.02 4.59 13.39
N ALA A 105 4.85 4.62 14.45
CA ALA A 105 4.39 4.51 15.84
C ALA A 105 3.30 5.55 16.23
N PRO A 106 3.35 6.84 15.80
CA PRO A 106 2.29 7.80 16.10
C PRO A 106 0.94 7.48 15.45
N LEU A 107 0.95 6.76 14.32
CA LEU A 107 -0.27 6.28 13.69
C LEU A 107 -0.82 5.08 14.46
N TYR A 108 0.04 4.10 14.76
CA TYR A 108 -0.32 2.90 15.51
C TYR A 108 -0.93 3.23 16.88
N ASN A 109 -0.31 4.15 17.63
CA ASN A 109 -0.79 4.53 18.97
C ASN A 109 -2.17 5.21 18.98
N ARG A 110 -2.63 5.71 17.83
CA ARG A 110 -3.98 6.28 17.68
C ARG A 110 -5.02 5.24 17.28
N MET A 111 -4.60 4.12 16.69
CA MET A 111 -5.50 3.04 16.27
C MET A 111 -5.92 2.22 17.49
N ASN A 112 -7.22 1.97 17.64
CA ASN A 112 -7.69 1.01 18.61
C ASN A 112 -7.59 -0.40 18.03
N MET A 113 -6.45 -1.05 18.24
CA MET A 113 -6.16 -2.40 17.75
C MET A 113 -7.01 -3.50 18.44
N ARG A 114 -7.68 -3.18 19.56
CA ARG A 114 -8.56 -4.14 20.27
C ARG A 114 -9.95 -4.22 19.66
N GLY A 115 -10.39 -3.17 18.98
CA GLY A 115 -11.68 -3.09 18.30
C GLY A 115 -11.57 -3.37 16.80
N ALA A 116 -12.72 -3.37 16.12
CA ALA A 116 -12.79 -3.53 14.68
C ALA A 116 -11.99 -2.44 13.94
N CYS A 117 -11.23 -2.82 12.92
CA CYS A 117 -10.50 -1.90 12.07
C CYS A 117 -11.45 -0.91 11.37
N PHE A 118 -12.67 -1.34 11.07
CA PHE A 118 -13.75 -0.54 10.46
C PHE A 118 -14.64 0.20 11.48
N ALA A 119 -14.29 0.20 12.77
CA ALA A 119 -15.00 1.00 13.76
C ALA A 119 -14.85 2.51 13.47
N ALA A 120 -15.87 3.31 13.83
CA ALA A 120 -15.93 4.74 13.51
C ALA A 120 -14.67 5.52 13.95
N GLU A 121 -14.07 5.15 15.08
CA GLU A 121 -12.83 5.74 15.61
C GLU A 121 -11.58 5.47 14.74
N ASN A 122 -11.56 4.38 14.00
CA ASN A 122 -10.44 3.96 13.16
C ASN A 122 -10.59 4.39 11.70
N LEU A 123 -11.79 4.75 11.22
CA LEU A 123 -12.08 5.03 9.81
C LEU A 123 -11.15 6.05 9.16
N GLY A 124 -10.79 7.12 9.88
CA GLY A 124 -9.85 8.12 9.36
C GLY A 124 -8.39 7.66 9.36
N LEU A 125 -8.04 6.72 10.24
CA LEU A 125 -6.67 6.24 10.44
C LEU A 125 -6.31 5.15 9.42
N ILE A 126 -7.23 4.22 9.17
CA ILE A 126 -7.01 3.08 8.26
C ILE A 126 -6.88 3.50 6.79
N GLN A 127 -7.29 4.72 6.44
CA GLN A 127 -7.17 5.31 5.10
C GLN A 127 -5.82 6.01 4.87
N THR A 128 -4.98 6.11 5.90
CA THR A 128 -3.72 6.86 5.84
C THR A 128 -2.81 6.30 4.74
N ARG A 129 -2.36 7.18 3.85
CA ARG A 129 -1.37 6.84 2.82
C ARG A 129 0.02 6.75 3.46
N ILE A 130 0.64 5.57 3.40
CA ILE A 130 1.98 5.34 3.93
C ILE A 130 2.95 5.16 2.74
N PRO A 131 3.84 6.12 2.46
CA PRO A 131 4.76 6.04 1.32
C PRO A 131 5.63 4.77 1.31
N GLY A 132 6.04 4.28 2.49
CA GLY A 132 6.82 3.04 2.62
C GLY A 132 6.08 1.77 2.20
N LEU A 133 4.74 1.81 2.13
CA LEU A 133 3.92 0.70 1.63
C LEU A 133 3.58 0.83 0.15
N LEU A 134 4.00 1.92 -0.51
CA LEU A 134 3.76 2.13 -1.93
C LEU A 134 5.05 1.94 -2.71
N CYS A 135 4.96 1.20 -3.82
CA CYS A 135 6.05 1.09 -4.76
C CYS A 135 5.87 2.17 -5.83
N PRO A 136 6.80 3.13 -5.97
CA PRO A 136 6.71 4.14 -7.02
C PRO A 136 6.59 3.55 -8.42
N SER A 137 7.13 2.36 -8.70
CA SER A 137 7.04 1.69 -10.00
C SER A 137 5.71 0.93 -10.22
N ALA A 138 4.87 0.78 -9.20
CA ALA A 138 3.59 0.10 -9.36
C ALA A 138 2.65 0.91 -10.27
N SER A 139 1.97 0.21 -11.18
CA SER A 139 0.87 0.79 -11.95
C SER A 139 -0.40 0.81 -11.09
N GLY A 140 -1.10 1.94 -11.07
CA GLY A 140 -2.38 2.07 -10.39
C GLY A 140 -2.49 3.29 -9.47
N PRO A 141 -3.68 3.52 -8.88
CA PRO A 141 -3.88 4.61 -7.94
C PRO A 141 -3.10 4.35 -6.65
N GLU A 142 -2.67 5.42 -5.99
CA GLU A 142 -2.03 5.37 -4.67
C GLU A 142 -3.00 5.76 -3.54
N ALA A 143 -4.20 6.22 -3.90
CA ALA A 143 -5.24 6.60 -2.97
C ALA A 143 -5.83 5.36 -2.27
N ALA A 144 -6.48 5.63 -1.12
CA ALA A 144 -7.29 4.65 -0.44
C ALA A 144 -8.39 4.12 -1.38
N PHE A 145 -8.82 2.87 -1.15
CA PHE A 145 -9.79 2.20 -2.00
C PHE A 145 -10.96 1.68 -1.17
N THR A 146 -12.15 1.71 -1.77
CA THR A 146 -13.35 1.14 -1.18
C THR A 146 -13.31 -0.38 -1.32
N VAL A 147 -13.49 -1.07 -0.19
CA VAL A 147 -13.66 -2.52 -0.17
C VAL A 147 -14.99 -2.86 -0.83
N ARG A 148 -15.01 -3.90 -1.65
CA ARG A 148 -16.22 -4.37 -2.34
C ARG A 148 -16.58 -5.76 -1.83
N ASP A 149 -17.88 -6.03 -1.75
CA ASP A 149 -18.39 -7.36 -1.41
C ASP A 149 -18.31 -8.32 -2.62
N ALA A 150 -18.82 -9.54 -2.45
CA ALA A 150 -18.85 -10.56 -3.49
C ALA A 150 -19.72 -10.19 -4.72
N ALA A 151 -20.70 -9.29 -4.56
CA ALA A 151 -21.52 -8.76 -5.64
C ALA A 151 -20.84 -7.59 -6.39
N GLY A 152 -19.73 -7.08 -5.84
CA GLY A 152 -19.00 -5.93 -6.37
C GLY A 152 -19.51 -4.59 -5.84
N ASP A 153 -20.46 -4.59 -4.92
CA ASP A 153 -21.00 -3.38 -4.30
C ASP A 153 -20.08 -2.87 -3.18
N PRO A 154 -20.07 -1.55 -2.89
CA PRO A 154 -19.29 -1.00 -1.78
C PRO A 154 -19.68 -1.62 -0.43
N LEU A 155 -18.72 -2.31 0.20
CA LEU A 155 -18.92 -2.94 1.50
C LEU A 155 -19.20 -1.85 2.55
N SER A 156 -20.36 -1.95 3.20
CA SER A 156 -20.80 -1.02 4.23
C SER A 156 -21.08 -1.76 5.53
N ILE A 157 -20.33 -1.43 6.58
CA ILE A 157 -20.47 -2.04 7.91
C ILE A 157 -20.94 -0.95 8.88
N GLY A 158 -22.05 -1.20 9.57
CA GLY A 158 -22.62 -0.23 10.53
C GLY A 158 -23.00 1.12 9.91
N GLY A 159 -23.39 1.13 8.62
CA GLY A 159 -23.75 2.35 7.88
C GLY A 159 -22.57 3.14 7.31
N ASN A 160 -21.32 2.68 7.49
CA ASN A 160 -20.14 3.32 6.95
C ASN A 160 -19.50 2.46 5.85
N GLN A 161 -19.11 3.09 4.75
CA GLN A 161 -18.33 2.41 3.72
C GLN A 161 -16.92 2.10 4.22
N VAL A 162 -16.48 0.87 4.00
CA VAL A 162 -15.13 0.44 4.37
C VAL A 162 -14.14 0.92 3.31
N VAL A 163 -13.29 1.86 3.69
CA VAL A 163 -12.24 2.42 2.81
C VAL A 163 -10.90 2.18 3.49
N LEU A 164 -9.96 1.56 2.77
CA LEU A 164 -8.66 1.16 3.30
C LEU A 164 -7.52 1.82 2.54
N GLY A 165 -6.46 2.15 3.28
CA GLY A 165 -5.20 2.61 2.73
C GLY A 165 -4.58 1.54 1.83
N ARG A 166 -3.93 2.00 0.75
CA ARG A 166 -3.36 1.09 -0.24
C ARG A 166 -1.93 0.69 0.11
N SER A 167 -1.62 -0.59 -0.12
CA SER A 167 -0.26 -1.12 -0.15
C SER A 167 0.01 -1.71 -1.53
N SER A 168 1.20 -1.44 -2.07
CA SER A 168 1.73 -2.14 -3.25
C SER A 168 2.37 -3.49 -2.89
N TYR A 169 2.59 -3.74 -1.61
CA TYR A 169 3.15 -4.99 -1.09
C TYR A 169 2.04 -5.82 -0.45
N VAL A 170 1.83 -7.02 -0.98
CA VAL A 170 0.82 -7.96 -0.52
C VAL A 170 1.47 -9.13 0.18
N ALA A 171 0.85 -9.60 1.26
CA ALA A 171 1.23 -10.86 1.90
C ALA A 171 0.24 -11.93 1.44
N SER A 172 0.76 -13.07 0.97
CA SER A 172 -0.04 -14.28 0.82
C SER A 172 0.03 -15.04 2.12
N HIS A 173 -1.11 -15.23 2.77
CA HIS A 173 -1.21 -15.97 4.02
C HIS A 173 -1.83 -17.35 3.80
N GLY A 174 -1.45 -18.03 2.69
CA GLY A 174 -1.52 -19.49 2.55
C GLY A 174 -2.84 -20.17 2.94
N GLN A 175 -3.96 -19.47 2.91
CA GLN A 175 -5.24 -20.01 3.34
C GLN A 175 -5.90 -20.63 2.12
N GLU A 176 -6.23 -21.92 2.18
CA GLU A 176 -7.38 -22.44 1.42
C GLU A 176 -8.60 -21.69 1.96
N SER A 177 -8.91 -20.54 1.37
CA SER A 177 -10.15 -19.85 1.65
C SER A 177 -11.32 -20.74 1.23
N CYS A 178 -12.49 -20.58 1.86
CA CYS A 178 -13.76 -21.12 1.37
C CYS A 178 -14.08 -20.69 -0.08
N TRP A 179 -13.34 -19.71 -0.61
CA TRP A 179 -13.22 -19.34 -2.03
C TRP A 179 -12.27 -20.28 -2.81
N GLY A 180 -12.35 -21.59 -2.59
CA GLY A 180 -11.71 -22.59 -3.45
C GLY A 180 -12.20 -22.48 -4.90
N GLU A 181 -11.43 -23.03 -5.84
CA GLU A 181 -11.56 -22.94 -7.31
C GLU A 181 -12.95 -22.64 -7.90
#